data_AF-A0A7S3F9U8-F1
#
_entry.id   AF-A0A7S3F9U8-F1
#
_cell.length_a   1.000
_cell.length_b   1.000
_cell.length_c   1.000
_cell.angle_alpha   90.00
_cell.angle_beta   90.00
_cell.angle_gamma   90.00
#
_symmetry.space_group_name_H-M   'P 1'
#
loop_
_entity.id
_entity.type
_entity.pdbx_description
1 polymer ?
#
loop_
_entity_poly.entity_id
_entity_poly.type
_entity_poly.pdbx_seq_one_letter_code
_entity_poly.pdbx_strand_id
1 'polypeptide(L)'
;HDDHDDHDDHDDHDDHADHAHASCACTAAKNNWAITCADMAPVKAAVAHLDAHCTTDKVATMVEGDVDEEACHQAYMLFQAHHDHCDHHVLPTELEGKLHVYEHDFEDCFIRRQYDADMEKCPAVDCADADAMQAATTTLDASCSNDCSSAACKNAIQLVLMAHDTCDESLLPSNVEVALHDFEEICEDKLCNTADAPFVLTCEEDDHDDHEDDHADHEDDHADHEDDDSPAGALRASVLSVALVGATVALLA
;
A
#
# COMPACT_ATOMS: atom_id res chain seq x y z
N HIS A 1 29.13 -43.87 -26.19
CA HIS A 1 29.81 -44.55 -25.07
C HIS A 1 30.37 -43.53 -24.10
N ASP A 2 29.57 -42.86 -23.30
CA ASP A 2 28.12 -42.51 -23.27
C ASP A 2 28.10 -41.37 -22.21
N ASP A 3 27.55 -40.18 -22.47
CA ASP A 3 26.13 -39.83 -22.34
C ASP A 3 25.57 -40.02 -20.92
N HIS A 4 24.74 -39.06 -20.48
CA HIS A 4 23.96 -39.00 -19.23
C HIS A 4 24.62 -38.41 -17.96
N ASP A 5 23.99 -37.47 -17.22
CA ASP A 5 22.76 -36.70 -17.48
C ASP A 5 22.83 -35.32 -16.76
N ASP A 6 22.13 -34.33 -17.33
CA ASP A 6 21.87 -33.03 -16.68
C ASP A 6 20.78 -33.19 -15.60
N HIS A 7 20.92 -32.47 -14.49
CA HIS A 7 19.87 -32.27 -13.49
C HIS A 7 19.82 -30.78 -13.11
N ASP A 8 19.29 -29.99 -14.03
CA ASP A 8 18.70 -28.68 -13.72
C ASP A 8 17.28 -28.93 -13.19
N ASP A 9 17.17 -29.27 -11.91
CA ASP A 9 15.92 -29.33 -11.14
C ASP A 9 16.09 -28.45 -9.90
N HIS A 10 16.22 -27.14 -10.13
CA HIS A 10 15.86 -26.14 -9.13
C HIS A 10 14.53 -25.55 -9.57
N ASP A 11 13.46 -26.07 -8.97
CA ASP A 11 12.12 -25.53 -9.17
C ASP A 11 12.10 -24.06 -8.72
N ASP A 12 12.13 -23.16 -9.71
CA ASP A 12 11.71 -21.78 -9.57
C ASP A 12 10.21 -21.80 -9.24
N HIS A 13 9.91 -22.00 -7.96
CA HIS A 13 8.67 -21.52 -7.37
C HIS A 13 8.76 -19.99 -7.34
N ASP A 14 8.49 -19.39 -8.52
CA ASP A 14 7.88 -18.07 -8.62
C ASP A 14 6.52 -18.15 -7.92
N ASP A 15 6.56 -18.16 -6.59
CA ASP A 15 5.49 -17.68 -5.74
C ASP A 15 5.39 -16.17 -6.02
N HIS A 16 4.81 -15.84 -7.18
CA HIS A 16 4.08 -14.61 -7.39
C HIS A 16 2.90 -14.64 -6.41
N ALA A 17 3.20 -14.45 -5.12
CA ALA A 17 2.25 -13.90 -4.18
C ALA A 17 1.78 -12.60 -4.83
N ASP A 18 0.54 -12.58 -5.30
CA ASP A 18 -0.12 -11.34 -5.69
C ASP A 18 0.10 -10.37 -4.53
N HIS A 19 0.89 -9.31 -4.77
CA HIS A 19 1.12 -8.22 -3.83
C HIS A 19 -0.15 -7.37 -3.76
N ALA A 20 -1.23 -8.02 -3.30
CA ALA A 20 -2.52 -7.42 -3.06
C ALA A 20 -2.39 -6.56 -1.80
N HIS A 21 -1.93 -5.33 -2.00
CA HIS A 21 -1.90 -4.28 -0.98
C HIS A 21 -3.24 -4.23 -0.25
N ALA A 22 -3.18 -4.08 1.08
CA ALA A 22 -4.36 -4.14 1.91
C ALA A 22 -5.41 -3.14 1.41
N SER A 23 -6.69 -3.51 1.36
CA SER A 23 -7.73 -2.57 0.90
C SER A 23 -7.86 -1.38 1.86
N CYS A 24 -7.63 -0.14 1.37
CA CYS A 24 -7.84 1.04 2.21
C CYS A 24 -9.27 1.14 2.75
N ALA A 25 -10.26 0.63 2.00
CA ALA A 25 -11.64 0.59 2.44
C ALA A 25 -11.84 -0.36 3.65
N CYS A 26 -11.07 -1.45 3.72
CA CYS A 26 -11.02 -2.32 4.89
C CYS A 26 -10.25 -1.69 6.06
N THR A 27 -9.12 -1.03 5.81
CA THR A 27 -8.39 -0.27 6.85
C THR A 27 -9.27 0.81 7.47
N ALA A 28 -10.03 1.56 6.65
CA ALA A 28 -10.99 2.56 7.10
C ALA A 28 -12.12 1.96 7.96
N ALA A 29 -12.70 0.84 7.51
CA ALA A 29 -13.76 0.14 8.23
C ALA A 29 -13.28 -0.40 9.58
N LYS A 30 -12.13 -1.08 9.61
CA LYS A 30 -11.48 -1.65 10.82
C LYS A 30 -11.20 -0.58 11.87
N ASN A 31 -10.73 0.58 11.44
CA ASN A 31 -10.35 1.70 12.30
C ASN A 31 -11.47 2.75 12.50
N ASN A 32 -12.67 2.49 11.98
CA ASN A 32 -13.88 3.30 12.15
C ASN A 32 -13.67 4.78 11.74
N TRP A 33 -12.99 5.00 10.62
CA TRP A 33 -12.96 6.29 9.91
C TRP A 33 -13.59 6.15 8.52
N ALA A 34 -13.88 7.28 7.88
CA ALA A 34 -14.56 7.32 6.58
C ALA A 34 -13.67 7.96 5.54
N ILE A 35 -13.66 7.40 4.33
CA ILE A 35 -13.02 8.00 3.16
C ILE A 35 -14.03 8.96 2.52
N THR A 36 -13.76 10.26 2.56
CA THR A 36 -14.70 11.29 2.11
C THR A 36 -14.01 12.55 1.60
N CYS A 37 -14.16 12.81 0.30
CA CYS A 37 -13.60 13.99 -0.36
C CYS A 37 -14.30 15.32 -0.02
N ALA A 38 -15.31 15.30 0.86
CA ALA A 38 -16.02 16.50 1.29
C ALA A 38 -15.45 17.18 2.55
N ASP A 39 -14.58 16.50 3.32
CA ASP A 39 -13.97 17.05 4.54
C ASP A 39 -12.52 16.57 4.71
N MET A 40 -11.58 17.47 4.44
CA MET A 40 -10.13 17.23 4.62
C MET A 40 -9.61 17.57 6.02
N ALA A 41 -10.46 17.90 7.00
CA ALA A 41 -10.02 18.14 8.37
C ALA A 41 -9.32 16.92 9.02
N PRO A 42 -9.78 15.66 8.82
CA PRO A 42 -9.06 14.47 9.30
C PRO A 42 -7.69 14.32 8.63
N VAL A 43 -7.62 14.44 7.30
CA VAL A 43 -6.37 14.33 6.52
C VAL A 43 -5.34 15.37 6.99
N LYS A 44 -5.76 16.63 7.17
CA LYS A 44 -4.89 17.71 7.67
C LYS A 44 -4.42 17.48 9.12
N ALA A 45 -5.21 16.80 9.94
CA ALA A 45 -4.80 16.41 11.29
C ALA A 45 -3.80 15.24 11.25
N ALA A 46 -3.98 14.28 10.34
CA ALA A 46 -3.07 13.16 10.13
C ALA A 46 -1.70 13.64 9.62
N VAL A 47 -1.66 14.48 8.58
CA VAL A 47 -0.39 15.07 8.09
C VAL A 47 0.31 15.89 9.17
N ALA A 48 -0.43 16.66 9.98
CA ALA A 48 0.15 17.40 11.10
C ALA A 48 0.71 16.48 12.20
N HIS A 49 0.18 15.27 12.36
CA HIS A 49 0.74 14.24 13.23
C HIS A 49 2.04 13.66 12.62
N LEU A 50 2.01 13.29 11.33
CA LEU A 50 3.17 12.78 10.59
C LEU A 50 4.37 13.76 10.66
N ASP A 51 4.15 15.04 10.39
CA ASP A 51 5.14 16.12 10.54
C ASP A 51 5.77 16.18 11.95
N ALA A 52 4.94 16.07 12.98
CA ALA A 52 5.35 16.28 14.36
C ALA A 52 6.01 15.04 14.98
N HIS A 53 5.65 13.83 14.53
CA HIS A 53 5.95 12.57 15.22
C HIS A 53 6.62 11.50 14.34
N CYS A 54 6.42 11.50 13.02
CA CYS A 54 6.66 10.34 12.15
C CYS A 54 7.67 10.63 11.02
N THR A 55 8.69 11.45 11.30
CA THR A 55 9.84 11.63 10.40
C THR A 55 10.69 10.36 10.37
N THR A 56 11.23 9.95 9.22
CA THR A 56 12.13 8.78 9.01
C THR A 56 13.11 8.51 10.17
N ASP A 57 13.87 9.52 10.62
CA ASP A 57 14.82 9.40 11.75
C ASP A 57 14.19 8.93 13.08
N LYS A 58 12.89 9.14 13.27
CA LYS A 58 12.11 8.68 14.43
C LYS A 58 11.52 7.30 14.17
N VAL A 59 10.90 7.08 13.00
CA VAL A 59 10.31 5.80 12.59
C VAL A 59 11.37 4.69 12.65
N ALA A 60 12.57 4.94 12.15
CA ALA A 60 13.74 4.06 12.24
C ALA A 60 14.21 3.72 13.69
N THR A 61 13.58 4.29 14.72
CA THR A 61 13.83 3.99 16.15
C THR A 61 12.59 3.59 16.94
N MET A 62 11.42 3.58 16.30
CA MET A 62 10.17 3.06 16.88
C MET A 62 10.19 1.54 16.98
N VAL A 63 9.30 0.97 17.77
CA VAL A 63 9.09 -0.48 17.83
C VAL A 63 7.78 -0.78 17.12
N GLU A 64 7.84 -1.63 16.09
CA GLU A 64 6.68 -2.15 15.36
C GLU A 64 5.58 -2.65 16.32
N GLY A 65 4.35 -2.18 16.12
CA GLY A 65 3.21 -2.48 17.00
C GLY A 65 3.26 -1.78 18.36
N ASP A 66 4.12 -0.76 18.55
CA ASP A 66 4.00 0.18 19.66
C ASP A 66 2.98 1.29 19.36
N VAL A 67 2.48 1.95 20.40
CA VAL A 67 1.36 2.90 20.29
C VAL A 67 1.71 4.21 19.58
N ASP A 68 3.00 4.55 19.44
CA ASP A 68 3.45 5.73 18.71
C ASP A 68 3.69 5.37 17.22
N GLU A 69 4.17 4.16 16.96
CA GLU A 69 4.31 3.56 15.61
C GLU A 69 2.93 3.33 14.97
N GLU A 70 2.01 2.61 15.63
CA GLU A 70 0.63 2.40 15.17
C GLU A 70 -0.09 3.73 14.88
N ALA A 71 0.19 4.78 15.68
CA ALA A 71 -0.39 6.11 15.47
C ALA A 71 0.16 6.80 14.21
N CYS A 72 1.43 6.60 13.89
CA CYS A 72 2.04 7.03 12.64
C CYS A 72 1.46 6.27 11.45
N HIS A 73 1.40 4.94 11.51
CA HIS A 73 0.85 4.12 10.43
C HIS A 73 -0.61 4.43 10.14
N GLN A 74 -1.44 4.60 11.18
CA GLN A 74 -2.84 5.02 11.01
C GLN A 74 -3.00 6.45 10.45
N ALA A 75 -2.06 7.36 10.74
CA ALA A 75 -2.05 8.69 10.14
C ALA A 75 -1.66 8.64 8.65
N TYR A 76 -0.68 7.80 8.28
CA TYR A 76 -0.29 7.55 6.89
C TYR A 76 -1.44 6.93 6.09
N MET A 77 -2.00 5.81 6.55
CA MET A 77 -3.14 5.11 5.93
C MET A 77 -4.36 6.02 5.68
N LEU A 78 -4.69 6.90 6.62
CA LEU A 78 -5.80 7.85 6.45
C LEU A 78 -5.47 8.89 5.37
N PHE A 79 -4.22 9.32 5.27
CA PHE A 79 -3.76 10.27 4.28
C PHE A 79 -3.70 9.64 2.88
N GLN A 80 -3.03 8.50 2.70
CA GLN A 80 -3.00 7.72 1.44
C GLN A 80 -4.41 7.46 0.90
N ALA A 81 -5.29 6.90 1.73
CA ALA A 81 -6.66 6.55 1.32
C ALA A 81 -7.51 7.74 0.83
N HIS A 82 -7.13 8.98 1.14
CA HIS A 82 -7.75 10.18 0.58
C HIS A 82 -6.97 10.76 -0.60
N HIS A 83 -5.64 10.67 -0.59
CA HIS A 83 -4.76 11.07 -1.69
C HIS A 83 -5.13 10.33 -2.97
N ASP A 84 -5.07 9.00 -2.94
CA ASP A 84 -5.25 8.14 -4.11
C ASP A 84 -6.71 8.09 -4.56
N HIS A 85 -7.66 8.32 -3.65
CA HIS A 85 -9.09 8.24 -3.95
C HIS A 85 -9.68 9.55 -4.48
N CYS A 86 -9.32 10.70 -3.91
CA CYS A 86 -10.03 11.95 -4.18
C CYS A 86 -9.58 12.64 -5.48
N ASP A 87 -10.42 13.55 -5.98
CA ASP A 87 -9.98 14.49 -7.01
C ASP A 87 -8.86 15.38 -6.46
N HIS A 88 -7.85 15.68 -7.29
CA HIS A 88 -6.63 16.35 -6.86
C HIS A 88 -6.92 17.74 -6.22
N HIS A 89 -7.91 18.50 -6.72
CA HIS A 89 -8.30 19.79 -6.13
C HIS A 89 -8.87 19.71 -4.70
N VAL A 90 -9.19 18.51 -4.20
CA VAL A 90 -9.70 18.30 -2.85
C VAL A 90 -8.55 18.37 -1.84
N LEU A 91 -7.40 17.80 -2.16
CA LEU A 91 -6.20 17.96 -1.37
C LEU A 91 -5.53 19.30 -1.75
N PRO A 92 -4.94 20.04 -0.78
CA PRO A 92 -4.04 21.13 -1.14
C PRO A 92 -2.80 20.56 -1.86
N THR A 93 -2.36 21.16 -2.95
CA THR A 93 -1.20 20.72 -3.73
C THR A 93 0.08 20.58 -2.90
N GLU A 94 0.25 21.36 -1.82
CA GLU A 94 1.38 21.18 -0.91
C GLU A 94 1.34 19.86 -0.10
N LEU A 95 0.23 19.11 -0.15
CA LEU A 95 0.06 17.81 0.45
C LEU A 95 0.16 16.67 -0.56
N GLU A 96 -0.17 16.86 -1.84
CA GLU A 96 -0.25 15.77 -2.82
C GLU A 96 1.11 15.06 -2.95
N GLY A 97 2.13 15.75 -3.47
CA GLY A 97 3.50 15.24 -3.51
C GLY A 97 4.18 15.02 -2.13
N LYS A 98 3.46 15.16 -1.01
CA LYS A 98 3.99 14.94 0.35
C LYS A 98 3.76 13.51 0.84
N LEU A 99 2.82 12.75 0.26
CA LEU A 99 2.63 11.35 0.63
C LEU A 99 3.94 10.56 0.45
N HIS A 100 4.62 10.80 -0.68
CA HIS A 100 5.91 10.23 -1.08
C HIS A 100 7.11 10.57 -0.19
N VAL A 101 6.91 11.32 0.90
CA VAL A 101 7.93 11.52 1.95
C VAL A 101 7.82 10.44 3.04
N TYR A 102 6.74 9.65 3.04
CA TYR A 102 6.41 8.66 4.05
C TYR A 102 6.18 7.25 3.49
N GLU A 103 5.97 7.08 2.18
CA GLU A 103 5.72 5.77 1.55
C GLU A 103 6.80 4.73 1.87
N HIS A 104 8.08 5.11 1.81
CA HIS A 104 9.19 4.21 2.15
C HIS A 104 9.29 3.85 3.65
N ASP A 105 8.52 4.51 4.52
CA ASP A 105 8.56 4.37 5.99
C ASP A 105 7.37 3.52 6.52
N PHE A 106 6.34 3.21 5.72
CA PHE A 106 5.11 2.53 6.15
C PHE A 106 4.57 1.55 5.10
N GLU A 107 3.94 0.45 5.52
CA GLU A 107 3.11 -0.35 4.61
C GLU A 107 1.92 0.49 4.11
N ASP A 108 1.50 0.24 2.87
CA ASP A 108 0.53 1.03 2.12
C ASP A 108 -0.83 0.31 1.96
N CYS A 109 -1.77 0.92 1.24
CA CYS A 109 -3.07 0.32 0.96
C CYS A 109 -3.59 0.66 -0.45
N PHE A 110 -4.22 -0.31 -1.13
CA PHE A 110 -4.81 -0.04 -2.44
C PHE A 110 -6.18 0.63 -2.33
N ILE A 111 -6.35 1.71 -3.10
CA ILE A 111 -7.64 2.31 -3.43
C ILE A 111 -7.58 2.96 -4.80
N ARG A 112 -8.70 2.91 -5.54
CA ARG A 112 -8.81 3.58 -6.84
C ARG A 112 -9.29 5.01 -6.68
N ARG A 113 -8.77 5.90 -7.53
CA ARG A 113 -9.28 7.26 -7.76
C ARG A 113 -10.77 7.25 -8.14
N GLN A 114 -11.49 8.28 -7.71
CA GLN A 114 -12.89 8.48 -8.07
C GLN A 114 -13.09 8.54 -9.59
N TYR A 115 -14.15 7.88 -10.05
CA TYR A 115 -14.56 7.92 -11.45
C TYR A 115 -15.38 9.20 -11.72
N ASP A 116 -14.97 9.96 -12.73
CA ASP A 116 -15.73 11.09 -13.29
C ASP A 116 -16.39 10.70 -14.63
N ALA A 117 -17.71 10.83 -14.71
CA ALA A 117 -18.46 10.52 -15.92
C ALA A 117 -18.25 11.51 -17.08
N ASP A 118 -17.68 12.70 -16.81
CA ASP A 118 -17.38 13.71 -17.83
C ASP A 118 -15.96 13.55 -18.43
N MET A 119 -15.09 12.70 -17.84
CA MET A 119 -13.75 12.39 -18.35
C MET A 119 -13.70 11.14 -19.25
N GLU A 120 -12.73 11.10 -20.17
CA GLU A 120 -12.45 9.88 -20.97
C GLU A 120 -11.70 8.83 -20.13
N LYS A 121 -11.63 7.57 -20.59
CA LYS A 121 -10.77 6.55 -19.96
C LYS A 121 -9.31 6.76 -20.37
N CYS A 122 -8.39 6.66 -19.43
CA CYS A 122 -6.95 6.64 -19.70
C CYS A 122 -6.54 5.47 -20.61
N PRO A 123 -5.53 5.65 -21.49
CA PRO A 123 -4.86 4.52 -22.14
C PRO A 123 -4.25 3.60 -21.08
N ALA A 124 -4.40 2.28 -21.23
CA ALA A 124 -3.71 1.33 -20.37
C ALA A 124 -2.19 1.41 -20.57
N VAL A 125 -1.44 1.22 -19.49
CA VAL A 125 0.03 1.25 -19.45
C VAL A 125 0.60 -0.16 -19.26
N ASP A 126 1.90 -0.31 -19.51
CA ASP A 126 2.68 -1.48 -19.13
C ASP A 126 3.51 -1.11 -17.90
N CYS A 127 3.19 -1.71 -16.75
CA CYS A 127 3.88 -1.42 -15.49
C CYS A 127 5.35 -1.89 -15.48
N ALA A 128 5.77 -2.73 -16.43
CA ALA A 128 7.17 -3.10 -16.60
C ALA A 128 7.97 -2.09 -17.48
N ASP A 129 7.32 -1.15 -18.16
CA ASP A 129 7.98 -0.18 -19.07
C ASP A 129 8.37 1.12 -18.35
N ALA A 130 9.28 1.00 -17.37
CA ALA A 130 9.84 2.14 -16.65
C ALA A 130 10.54 3.17 -17.57
N ASP A 131 11.07 2.73 -18.73
CA ASP A 131 11.65 3.61 -19.75
C ASP A 131 10.58 4.52 -20.37
N ALA A 132 9.38 4.01 -20.65
CA ALA A 132 8.25 4.83 -21.13
C ALA A 132 7.75 5.81 -20.07
N MET A 133 7.67 5.40 -18.80
CA MET A 133 7.29 6.29 -17.70
C MET A 133 8.31 7.43 -17.54
N GLN A 134 9.62 7.10 -17.54
CA GLN A 134 10.69 8.09 -17.46
C GLN A 134 10.74 9.03 -18.67
N ALA A 135 10.38 8.55 -19.86
CA ALA A 135 10.25 9.38 -21.06
C ALA A 135 9.03 10.31 -21.00
N ALA A 136 7.93 9.89 -20.37
CA ALA A 136 6.75 10.71 -20.13
C ALA A 136 7.07 11.87 -19.18
N THR A 137 7.69 11.60 -18.02
CA THR A 137 8.09 12.66 -17.07
C THR A 137 9.10 13.64 -17.68
N THR A 138 10.09 13.13 -18.42
CA THR A 138 11.02 13.97 -19.20
C THR A 138 10.29 14.88 -20.20
N THR A 139 9.17 14.43 -20.76
CA THR A 139 8.34 15.23 -21.69
C THR A 139 7.56 16.32 -20.94
N LEU A 140 7.03 16.03 -19.75
CA LEU A 140 6.37 17.00 -18.88
C LEU A 140 7.34 18.13 -18.48
N ASP A 141 8.48 17.78 -17.91
CA ASP A 141 9.54 18.71 -17.50
C ASP A 141 10.03 19.61 -18.64
N ALA A 142 10.25 19.04 -19.82
CA ALA A 142 10.85 19.75 -20.93
C ALA A 142 9.89 20.69 -21.66
N SER A 143 8.56 20.54 -21.53
CA SER A 143 7.61 21.18 -22.45
C SER A 143 6.26 21.58 -21.86
N CYS A 144 5.86 21.10 -20.68
CA CYS A 144 4.47 21.18 -20.23
C CYS A 144 4.24 22.12 -19.02
N SER A 145 5.29 22.60 -18.36
CA SER A 145 5.24 23.30 -17.05
C SER A 145 4.54 24.67 -17.03
N ASN A 146 3.94 25.10 -18.14
CA ASN A 146 3.09 26.30 -18.23
C ASN A 146 1.92 26.14 -19.25
N ASP A 147 1.84 25.01 -19.97
CA ASP A 147 0.86 24.77 -21.04
C ASP A 147 0.80 23.27 -21.38
N CYS A 148 -0.27 22.59 -20.96
CA CYS A 148 -0.50 21.19 -21.25
C CYS A 148 -1.38 20.95 -22.50
N SER A 149 -1.58 21.97 -23.36
CA SER A 149 -2.45 21.87 -24.55
C SER A 149 -1.92 20.97 -25.66
N SER A 150 -0.62 20.62 -25.65
CA SER A 150 -0.02 19.78 -26.68
C SER A 150 -0.40 18.30 -26.53
N ALA A 151 -0.50 17.58 -27.65
CA ALA A 151 -0.76 16.14 -27.63
C ALA A 151 0.38 15.35 -26.96
N ALA A 152 1.61 15.87 -26.94
CA ALA A 152 2.72 15.25 -26.22
C ALA A 152 2.52 15.37 -24.70
N CYS A 153 2.14 16.55 -24.21
CA CYS A 153 1.81 16.76 -22.80
C CYS A 153 0.61 15.93 -22.36
N LYS A 154 -0.47 15.89 -23.16
CA LYS A 154 -1.62 15.02 -22.92
C LYS A 154 -1.20 13.56 -22.75
N ASN A 155 -0.48 13.01 -23.73
CA ASN A 155 -0.11 11.60 -23.69
C ASN A 155 0.85 11.30 -22.53
N ALA A 156 1.72 12.23 -22.17
CA ALA A 156 2.65 12.08 -21.06
C ALA A 156 1.94 12.09 -19.69
N ILE A 157 1.06 13.06 -19.42
CA ILE A 157 0.34 13.12 -18.14
C ILE A 157 -0.64 11.95 -17.99
N GLN A 158 -1.32 11.53 -19.07
CA GLN A 158 -2.22 10.37 -19.01
C GLN A 158 -1.48 9.05 -18.79
N LEU A 159 -0.23 8.92 -19.24
CA LEU A 159 0.62 7.77 -18.94
C LEU A 159 1.08 7.79 -17.47
N VAL A 160 1.57 8.94 -17.00
CA VAL A 160 2.01 9.13 -15.59
C VAL A 160 0.86 8.87 -14.62
N LEU A 161 -0.32 9.46 -14.86
CA LEU A 161 -1.54 9.25 -14.06
C LEU A 161 -1.97 7.78 -14.03
N MET A 162 -2.02 7.11 -15.18
CA MET A 162 -2.43 5.70 -15.23
C MET A 162 -1.39 4.78 -14.56
N ALA A 163 -0.10 5.07 -14.69
CA ALA A 163 0.95 4.32 -14.00
C ALA A 163 0.83 4.49 -12.48
N HIS A 164 0.79 5.74 -11.99
CA HIS A 164 0.61 6.06 -10.57
C HIS A 164 -0.62 5.37 -9.95
N ASP A 165 -1.79 5.51 -10.58
CA ASP A 165 -3.04 5.00 -9.99
C ASP A 165 -3.24 3.46 -10.12
N THR A 166 -2.41 2.73 -10.86
CA THR A 166 -2.66 1.29 -11.16
C THR A 166 -1.46 0.35 -11.22
N CYS A 167 -0.23 0.86 -11.21
CA CYS A 167 0.97 0.04 -11.07
C CYS A 167 1.35 -0.09 -9.59
N ASP A 168 2.07 -1.15 -9.27
CA ASP A 168 2.68 -1.32 -7.95
C ASP A 168 3.78 -0.28 -7.71
N GLU A 169 3.83 0.32 -6.52
CA GLU A 169 4.80 1.35 -6.11
C GLU A 169 6.25 0.90 -6.38
N SER A 170 6.58 -0.38 -6.14
CA SER A 170 7.92 -0.92 -6.36
C SER A 170 8.36 -0.96 -7.84
N LEU A 171 7.41 -0.81 -8.76
CA LEU A 171 7.64 -0.70 -10.21
C LEU A 171 7.70 0.75 -10.69
N LEU A 172 7.25 1.71 -9.88
CA LEU A 172 7.25 3.13 -10.23
C LEU A 172 8.64 3.75 -9.99
N PRO A 173 9.24 4.41 -10.99
CA PRO A 173 10.36 5.31 -10.74
C PRO A 173 9.87 6.50 -9.90
N SER A 174 10.52 6.81 -8.77
CA SER A 174 10.03 7.85 -7.83
C SER A 174 9.86 9.27 -8.40
N ASN A 175 10.44 9.54 -9.56
CA ASN A 175 10.17 10.77 -10.31
C ASN A 175 8.83 10.76 -11.07
N VAL A 176 8.08 9.66 -11.10
CA VAL A 176 6.77 9.51 -11.76
C VAL A 176 5.68 9.91 -10.79
N GLU A 177 5.78 9.44 -9.55
CA GLU A 177 4.88 9.74 -8.45
C GLU A 177 4.81 11.25 -8.19
N VAL A 178 5.95 11.88 -7.91
CA VAL A 178 6.02 13.34 -7.73
C VAL A 178 5.63 14.12 -9.00
N ALA A 179 5.94 13.60 -10.20
CA ALA A 179 5.65 14.28 -11.46
C ALA A 179 4.17 14.26 -11.87
N LEU A 180 3.33 13.44 -11.25
CA LEU A 180 1.89 13.58 -11.40
C LEU A 180 1.45 14.91 -10.80
N HIS A 181 1.74 15.09 -9.51
CA HIS A 181 1.28 16.24 -8.71
C HIS A 181 1.92 17.58 -9.12
N ASP A 182 3.18 17.57 -9.59
CA ASP A 182 3.82 18.77 -10.16
C ASP A 182 3.10 19.30 -11.42
N PHE A 183 2.29 18.47 -12.10
CA PHE A 183 1.65 18.79 -13.37
C PHE A 183 0.11 18.70 -13.37
N GLU A 184 -0.54 18.05 -12.40
CA GLU A 184 -2.01 17.87 -12.33
C GLU A 184 -2.77 19.20 -12.55
N GLU A 185 -2.48 20.26 -11.79
CA GLU A 185 -3.10 21.60 -11.97
C GLU A 185 -2.91 22.18 -13.39
N ILE A 186 -1.73 22.01 -13.99
CA ILE A 186 -1.41 22.57 -15.32
C ILE A 186 -2.03 21.71 -16.44
N CYS A 187 -2.30 20.44 -16.13
CA CYS A 187 -2.81 19.41 -17.02
C CYS A 187 -4.25 18.96 -16.70
N GLU A 188 -4.99 19.64 -15.83
CA GLU A 188 -6.37 19.32 -15.42
C GLU A 188 -7.25 18.92 -16.61
N ASP A 189 -7.35 19.79 -17.62
CA ASP A 189 -8.09 19.59 -18.88
C ASP A 189 -7.58 18.38 -19.74
N LYS A 190 -6.62 17.59 -19.26
CA LYS A 190 -5.97 16.45 -19.93
C LYS A 190 -6.01 15.17 -19.10
N LEU A 191 -6.41 15.23 -17.82
CA LEU A 191 -6.58 14.05 -16.98
C LEU A 191 -7.70 13.14 -17.53
N CYS A 192 -7.79 11.93 -16.98
CA CYS A 192 -8.68 10.89 -17.46
C CYS A 192 -9.00 9.90 -16.33
N ASN A 193 -10.02 9.08 -16.54
CA ASN A 193 -10.37 8.00 -15.62
C ASN A 193 -9.37 6.84 -15.71
N THR A 194 -8.73 6.55 -14.59
CA THR A 194 -7.96 5.32 -14.34
C THR A 194 -8.89 4.17 -13.93
N ALA A 195 -10.01 4.48 -13.25
CA ALA A 195 -11.12 3.56 -13.02
C ALA A 195 -12.02 3.34 -14.25
N ASP A 196 -12.49 2.10 -14.49
CA ASP A 196 -13.30 1.76 -15.66
C ASP A 196 -14.75 2.30 -15.65
N ALA A 197 -15.32 2.47 -14.46
CA ALA A 197 -16.74 2.78 -14.26
C ALA A 197 -16.97 3.32 -12.84
N PRO A 198 -18.13 3.96 -12.54
CA PRO A 198 -18.49 4.32 -11.19
C PRO A 198 -18.54 3.10 -10.26
N PHE A 199 -17.96 3.24 -9.07
CA PHE A 199 -17.94 2.22 -8.03
C PHE A 199 -18.37 2.81 -6.68
N VAL A 200 -18.61 1.94 -5.70
CA VAL A 200 -18.81 2.30 -4.29
C VAL A 200 -17.61 1.76 -3.53
N LEU A 201 -17.05 2.53 -2.61
CA LEU A 201 -16.04 2.02 -1.68
C LEU A 201 -16.69 1.04 -0.71
N THR A 202 -16.29 -0.21 -0.79
CA THR A 202 -16.68 -1.28 0.11
C THR A 202 -15.41 -1.99 0.57
N CYS A 203 -15.34 -2.32 1.87
CA CYS A 203 -14.48 -3.39 2.31
C CYS A 203 -15.14 -4.69 1.86
N GLU A 204 -14.57 -5.31 0.84
CA GLU A 204 -14.78 -6.72 0.54
C GLU A 204 -13.58 -7.40 1.20
N GLU A 205 -13.84 -8.16 2.27
CA GLU A 205 -12.81 -9.04 2.84
C GLU A 205 -12.62 -10.14 1.79
N ASP A 206 -11.40 -10.31 1.27
CA ASP A 206 -11.09 -11.40 0.37
C ASP A 206 -11.22 -12.72 1.16
N ASP A 207 -12.40 -13.35 1.06
CA ASP A 207 -12.66 -14.74 1.42
C ASP A 207 -11.80 -15.64 0.50
N HIS A 208 -10.49 -15.64 0.74
CA HIS A 208 -9.60 -16.70 0.30
C HIS A 208 -10.02 -17.96 1.06
N ASP A 209 -10.99 -18.67 0.49
CA ASP A 209 -11.36 -20.03 0.91
C ASP A 209 -10.07 -20.85 1.01
N ASP A 210 -9.62 -21.14 2.24
CA ASP A 210 -8.54 -22.08 2.52
C ASP A 210 -8.87 -23.39 1.81
N HIS A 211 -8.21 -23.64 0.67
CA HIS A 211 -8.28 -24.93 0.02
C HIS A 211 -7.58 -25.95 0.93
N GLU A 212 -8.36 -26.61 1.79
CA GLU A 212 -7.95 -27.79 2.53
C GLU A 212 -7.47 -28.85 1.52
N ASP A 213 -6.17 -28.86 1.24
CA ASP A 213 -5.54 -29.89 0.42
C ASP A 213 -5.64 -31.23 1.15
N ASP A 214 -6.67 -31.99 0.77
CA ASP A 214 -6.91 -33.39 1.08
C ASP A 214 -5.71 -34.23 0.58
N HIS A 215 -4.61 -34.25 1.34
CA HIS A 215 -3.50 -35.18 1.17
C HIS A 215 -3.92 -36.59 1.62
N ALA A 216 -4.79 -37.18 0.81
CA ALA A 216 -5.12 -38.60 0.87
C ALA A 216 -3.94 -39.44 0.36
N ASP A 217 -3.53 -40.38 1.20
CA ASP A 217 -2.87 -41.65 0.87
C ASP A 217 -1.61 -41.58 -0.02
N HIS A 218 -0.44 -41.55 0.62
CA HIS A 218 0.69 -42.38 0.18
C HIS A 218 1.35 -43.07 1.38
N GLU A 219 0.92 -44.31 1.64
CA GLU A 219 1.68 -45.27 2.44
C GLU A 219 2.93 -45.68 1.64
N ASP A 220 4.13 -45.51 2.19
CA ASP A 220 5.32 -46.24 1.73
C ASP A 220 6.25 -46.58 2.91
N ASP A 221 6.68 -47.84 2.94
CA ASP A 221 7.33 -48.51 4.08
C ASP A 221 8.74 -48.00 4.39
N HIS A 222 8.98 -47.55 5.63
CA HIS A 222 10.32 -47.65 6.23
C HIS A 222 10.27 -48.24 7.65
N ALA A 223 10.69 -49.51 7.72
CA ALA A 223 10.75 -50.30 8.94
C ALA A 223 12.02 -50.03 9.78
N ASP A 224 11.92 -50.45 11.04
CA ASP A 224 13.01 -50.78 11.97
C ASP A 224 13.91 -49.64 12.46
N HIS A 225 13.53 -49.03 13.60
CA HIS A 225 14.40 -49.09 14.79
C HIS A 225 13.65 -48.88 16.13
N GLU A 226 13.46 -49.97 16.87
CA GLU A 226 13.33 -50.03 18.34
C GLU A 226 14.74 -49.82 18.96
N ASP A 227 15.02 -49.51 20.24
CA ASP A 227 14.26 -49.31 21.51
C ASP A 227 14.58 -47.87 22.08
N ASP A 228 14.29 -47.39 23.31
CA ASP A 228 13.71 -47.92 24.56
C ASP A 228 13.13 -46.80 25.49
N ASP A 229 12.22 -47.19 26.39
CA ASP A 229 11.84 -46.68 27.72
C ASP A 229 11.28 -45.24 28.01
N SER A 230 10.46 -45.20 29.07
CA SER A 230 9.48 -44.17 29.49
C SER A 230 9.72 -43.80 31.00
N PRO A 231 8.79 -43.29 31.86
CA PRO A 231 7.47 -42.66 31.67
C PRO A 231 7.14 -41.40 32.54
N ALA A 232 6.01 -40.75 32.23
CA ALA A 232 4.99 -40.13 33.12
C ALA A 232 5.27 -38.89 34.03
N GLY A 233 4.26 -37.99 34.08
CA GLY A 233 4.03 -37.00 35.16
C GLY A 233 3.67 -35.59 34.65
N ALA A 234 2.44 -35.28 34.24
CA ALA A 234 1.33 -34.82 35.10
C ALA A 234 1.65 -33.66 36.09
N LEU A 235 1.16 -32.43 35.82
CA LEU A 235 0.22 -31.69 36.71
C LEU A 235 -0.27 -30.34 36.12
N ARG A 236 -1.32 -29.76 36.74
CA ARG A 236 -1.96 -28.47 36.43
C ARG A 236 -1.49 -27.33 37.35
N ALA A 237 -1.48 -26.10 36.86
CA ALA A 237 -1.95 -24.85 37.53
C ALA A 237 -1.80 -23.68 36.54
N SER A 238 -2.80 -22.87 36.17
CA SER A 238 -3.68 -21.99 36.96
C SER A 238 -3.03 -20.69 37.46
N VAL A 239 -3.25 -19.62 36.66
CA VAL A 239 -3.55 -18.22 37.03
C VAL A 239 -2.77 -17.56 38.16
N LEU A 240 -2.07 -16.46 37.83
CA LEU A 240 -1.91 -15.35 38.77
C LEU A 240 -1.87 -13.99 38.06
N SER A 241 -3.05 -13.35 37.93
CA SER A 241 -3.14 -11.94 37.51
C SER A 241 -2.69 -11.03 38.66
N VAL A 242 -1.67 -10.20 38.42
CA VAL A 242 -1.24 -9.16 39.39
C VAL A 242 -1.73 -7.81 38.88
N ALA A 243 -2.81 -7.31 39.48
CA ALA A 243 -3.22 -5.92 39.30
C ALA A 243 -2.34 -5.02 40.17
N LEU A 244 -1.58 -4.10 39.55
CA LEU A 244 -0.92 -3.03 40.29
C LEU A 244 -1.87 -1.83 40.44
N VAL A 245 -2.16 -1.47 41.68
CA VAL A 245 -3.02 -0.34 42.03
C VAL A 245 -2.22 0.97 41.87
N GLY A 246 -2.79 1.94 41.17
CA GLY A 246 -2.16 3.24 40.95
C GLY A 246 -2.04 4.09 42.22
N ALA A 247 -1.08 5.03 42.21
CA ALA A 247 -0.90 6.03 43.24
C ALA A 247 -0.76 7.42 42.61
N THR A 248 -1.88 8.14 42.53
CA THR A 248 -1.89 9.58 42.22
C THR A 248 -1.29 10.38 43.37
N VAL A 249 -0.27 11.18 43.12
CA VAL A 249 0.15 12.27 44.03
C VAL A 249 0.11 13.58 43.26
N ALA A 250 -1.00 14.31 43.41
CA ALA A 250 -1.02 15.73 43.10
C ALA A 250 -0.34 16.50 44.24
N LEU A 251 0.59 17.39 43.92
CA LEU A 251 1.09 18.39 44.86
C LEU A 251 1.02 19.78 44.22
N LEU A 252 0.24 20.66 44.84
CA LEU A 252 0.13 22.07 44.49
C LEU A 252 1.29 22.86 45.09
N ALA A 253 1.97 23.67 44.27
CA ALA A 253 2.62 24.93 44.66
C ALA A 253 2.85 25.79 43.42
#